data_AF-A0A0V0I980-F1
#
_entry.id   AF-A0A0V0I980-F1
#
_cell.length_a   1.000
_cell.length_b   1.000
_cell.length_c   1.000
_cell.angle_alpha   90.00
_cell.angle_beta   90.00
_cell.angle_gamma   90.00
#
_symmetry.space_group_name_H-M   'P 1'
#
loop_
_entity.id
_entity.type
_entity.pdbx_description
1 polymer ?
#
loop_
_entity_poly.entity_id
_entity_poly.type
_entity_poly.pdbx_seq_one_letter_code
_entity_poly.pdbx_strand_id
1 'polypeptide(L)'
;MEKRKDNEEANNSLVSFSALRKDVANVLDFMERLKNEEDQKAVDVDLIESLKLKLTFICTYVQLSYSDLEQFEDIMTRKRQEVENLLQPILDDDGKDVVCKYVLTSLTGNMDDCISLYHRSKSDATMMHEQLDFLLLNLYHLSKHRAEKMFPGVTQYEVLQNVCGNIRDFHRLIVNGCIKHEMVENVLPLFQLMAERVGHFLWDDQNDRDSRLFKLAHLLLKIVPTELEVMHICYTNLKASTSAEVGRFIKMLLETSPDILREYLIHLQEHMVTVITPSTLGARNIHVMIEFLLIILSDMPKDFIHHDKLFDLLALVGALIKEVSTLVRDLEEKLRNKESTDETNRATLKLLENIDLLKEDLKHVYLKVPDSSQCCFPMSDGPLFMHLLHIHLNDLLDSNAYSIALIKEEIGLVKQDLESIRSFFVKIEQEWYKDV
;
A
#
# COMPACT_ATOMS: atom_id res chain seq x y z
N MET A 1 10.53 -22.04 -35.27
CA MET A 1 11.79 -22.50 -34.64
C MET A 1 12.07 -21.64 -33.42
N GLU A 2 11.96 -20.32 -33.52
CA GLU A 2 11.97 -19.33 -32.41
C GLU A 2 11.03 -19.70 -31.25
N LYS A 3 9.71 -19.81 -31.47
CA LYS A 3 8.74 -20.22 -30.43
C LYS A 3 9.04 -21.54 -29.68
N ARG A 4 9.77 -22.48 -30.32
CA ARG A 4 10.15 -23.74 -29.64
C ARG A 4 11.38 -23.54 -28.75
N LYS A 5 12.30 -22.69 -29.17
CA LYS A 5 13.49 -22.32 -28.41
C LYS A 5 13.12 -21.45 -27.21
N ASP A 6 12.22 -20.49 -27.39
CA ASP A 6 11.71 -19.64 -26.31
C ASP A 6 10.98 -20.48 -25.23
N ASN A 7 10.19 -21.48 -25.64
CA ASN A 7 9.52 -22.38 -24.70
C ASN A 7 10.50 -23.32 -23.95
N GLU A 8 11.57 -23.75 -24.60
CA GLU A 8 12.60 -24.59 -23.98
C GLU A 8 13.44 -23.78 -22.97
N GLU A 9 13.76 -22.53 -23.29
CA GLU A 9 14.46 -21.59 -22.40
C GLU A 9 13.60 -21.18 -21.19
N ALA A 10 12.30 -20.92 -21.38
CA ALA A 10 11.37 -20.65 -20.28
C ALA A 10 11.23 -21.84 -19.31
N ASN A 11 11.17 -23.07 -19.86
CA ASN A 11 11.12 -24.28 -19.04
C ASN A 11 12.40 -24.48 -18.23
N ASN A 12 13.57 -24.21 -18.81
CA ASN A 12 14.84 -24.32 -18.11
C ASN A 12 14.96 -23.29 -16.96
N SER A 13 14.52 -22.04 -17.19
CA SER A 13 14.47 -21.01 -16.13
C SER A 13 13.57 -21.40 -14.97
N LEU A 14 12.38 -21.95 -15.25
CA LEU A 14 11.45 -22.41 -14.23
C LEU A 14 12.03 -23.57 -13.39
N VAL A 15 12.71 -24.52 -14.05
CA VAL A 15 13.35 -25.66 -13.37
C VAL A 15 14.49 -25.18 -12.46
N SER A 16 15.38 -24.32 -12.97
CA SER A 16 16.47 -23.75 -12.17
C SER A 16 15.96 -22.95 -10.98
N PHE A 17 14.92 -22.13 -11.17
CA PHE A 17 14.32 -21.37 -10.08
C PHE A 17 13.66 -22.26 -9.02
N SER A 18 13.00 -23.35 -9.43
CA SER A 18 12.43 -24.33 -8.51
C SER A 18 13.50 -25.03 -7.67
N ALA A 19 14.64 -25.38 -8.29
CA ALA A 19 15.80 -25.95 -7.59
C ALA A 19 16.39 -24.95 -6.58
N LEU A 20 16.57 -23.68 -6.98
CA LEU A 20 17.02 -22.61 -6.10
C LEU A 20 16.08 -22.43 -4.90
N ARG A 21 14.76 -22.39 -5.12
CA ARG A 21 13.76 -22.25 -4.04
C ARG A 21 13.86 -23.39 -3.04
N LYS A 22 14.06 -24.62 -3.51
CA LYS A 22 14.24 -25.79 -2.65
C LYS A 22 15.50 -25.67 -1.79
N ASP A 23 16.62 -25.25 -2.38
CA ASP A 23 17.87 -25.08 -1.64
C ASP A 23 17.79 -23.96 -0.60
N VAL A 24 17.15 -22.85 -0.95
CA VAL A 24 16.85 -21.77 0.01
C VAL A 24 16.02 -22.30 1.17
N ALA A 25 14.96 -23.07 0.91
CA ALA A 25 14.14 -23.65 1.97
C ALA A 25 14.96 -24.60 2.88
N ASN A 26 15.83 -25.44 2.30
CA ASN A 26 16.70 -26.34 3.06
C ASN A 26 17.68 -25.57 3.96
N VAL A 27 18.29 -24.50 3.44
CA VAL A 27 19.21 -23.65 4.21
C VAL A 27 18.47 -22.94 5.34
N LEU A 28 17.28 -22.40 5.08
CA LEU A 28 16.51 -21.72 6.11
C LEU A 28 16.02 -22.67 7.22
N ASP A 29 15.59 -23.88 6.87
CA ASP A 29 15.23 -24.93 7.84
C ASP A 29 16.44 -25.34 8.70
N PHE A 30 17.62 -25.50 8.08
CA PHE A 30 18.86 -25.77 8.80
C PHE A 30 19.20 -24.65 9.78
N MET A 31 19.14 -23.39 9.35
CA MET A 31 19.43 -22.23 10.21
C MET A 31 18.46 -22.11 11.39
N GLU A 32 17.18 -22.44 11.19
CA GLU A 32 16.20 -22.44 12.28
C GLU A 32 16.44 -23.58 13.27
N ARG A 33 16.96 -24.74 12.83
CA ARG A 33 17.39 -25.82 13.75
C ARG A 33 18.59 -25.41 14.58
N LEU A 34 19.62 -24.83 13.96
CA LEU A 34 20.81 -24.34 14.67
C LEU A 34 20.46 -23.34 15.77
N LYS A 35 19.47 -22.48 15.52
CA LYS A 35 18.98 -21.51 16.52
C LYS A 35 18.37 -22.17 17.77
N ASN A 36 17.81 -23.37 17.63
CA ASN A 36 17.06 -24.06 18.69
C ASN A 36 17.91 -25.10 19.46
N GLU A 37 19.17 -25.32 19.09
CA GLU A 37 20.05 -26.26 19.80
C GLU A 37 20.74 -25.56 20.99
N GLU A 38 20.49 -26.03 22.22
CA GLU A 38 21.04 -25.46 23.47
C GLU A 38 22.57 -25.60 23.62
N ASP A 39 23.20 -26.50 22.85
CA ASP A 39 24.61 -26.91 23.02
C ASP A 39 25.56 -26.45 21.89
N GLN A 40 25.06 -25.73 20.88
CA GLN A 40 25.90 -25.20 19.78
C GLN A 40 26.21 -23.71 19.96
N LYS A 41 27.34 -23.28 19.35
CA LYS A 41 27.73 -21.87 19.19
C LYS A 41 26.48 -21.05 18.90
N ALA A 42 26.14 -20.10 19.76
CA ALA A 42 25.02 -19.20 19.53
C ALA A 42 25.23 -18.52 18.16
N VAL A 43 24.55 -19.01 17.12
CA VAL A 43 24.57 -18.39 15.81
C VAL A 43 23.94 -17.02 16.00
N ASP A 44 24.68 -15.99 15.63
CA ASP A 44 24.24 -14.61 15.76
C ASP A 44 22.89 -14.43 15.04
N VAL A 45 21.87 -13.99 15.78
CA VAL A 45 20.52 -13.75 15.25
C VAL A 45 20.59 -12.75 14.08
N ASP A 46 21.49 -11.77 14.17
CA ASP A 46 21.69 -10.77 13.12
C ASP A 46 22.25 -11.41 11.84
N LEU A 47 23.06 -12.47 11.97
CA LEU A 47 23.59 -13.21 10.84
C LEU A 47 22.50 -14.03 10.13
N ILE A 48 21.59 -14.68 10.88
CA ILE A 48 20.43 -15.38 10.32
C ILE A 48 19.51 -14.41 9.58
N GLU A 49 19.21 -13.25 10.18
CA GLU A 49 18.39 -12.21 9.55
C GLU A 49 19.05 -11.68 8.27
N SER A 50 20.37 -11.44 8.30
CA SER A 50 21.13 -11.00 7.13
C SER A 50 21.08 -12.03 6.00
N LEU A 51 21.27 -13.31 6.31
CA LEU A 51 21.19 -14.39 5.32
C LEU A 51 19.79 -14.50 4.72
N LYS A 52 18.74 -14.50 5.56
CA LYS A 52 17.33 -14.51 5.12
C LYS A 52 17.08 -13.37 4.12
N LEU A 53 17.50 -12.16 4.46
CA LEU A 53 17.33 -11.00 3.59
C LEU A 53 18.04 -11.15 2.23
N LYS A 54 19.29 -11.63 2.20
CA LYS A 54 20.04 -11.81 0.95
C LYS A 54 19.46 -12.91 0.08
N LEU A 55 19.01 -14.02 0.67
CA LEU A 55 18.33 -15.09 -0.08
C LEU A 55 17.00 -14.58 -0.65
N THR A 56 16.20 -13.85 0.14
CA THR A 56 14.98 -13.18 -0.33
C THR A 56 15.27 -12.25 -1.51
N PHE A 57 16.35 -11.46 -1.42
CA PHE A 57 16.78 -10.59 -2.51
C PHE A 57 17.08 -11.40 -3.78
N ILE A 58 17.95 -12.41 -3.69
CA ILE A 58 18.33 -13.23 -4.85
C ILE A 58 17.10 -13.87 -5.49
N CYS A 59 16.24 -14.49 -4.69
CA CYS A 59 15.00 -15.11 -5.17
C CYS A 59 14.01 -14.11 -5.82
N THR A 60 14.00 -12.86 -5.37
CA THR A 60 13.16 -11.80 -5.97
C THR A 60 13.67 -11.47 -7.37
N TYR A 61 14.96 -11.20 -7.50
CA TYR A 61 15.52 -10.68 -8.74
C TYR A 61 15.80 -11.76 -9.78
N VAL A 62 15.96 -13.01 -9.38
CA VAL A 62 15.87 -14.14 -10.33
C VAL A 62 14.48 -14.21 -10.97
N GLN A 63 13.39 -13.93 -10.25
CA GLN A 63 12.05 -13.91 -10.84
C GLN A 63 11.83 -12.69 -11.72
N LEU A 64 12.41 -11.54 -11.36
CA LEU A 64 12.35 -10.29 -12.12
C LEU A 64 13.50 -10.16 -13.14
N SER A 65 14.17 -11.27 -13.49
CA SER A 65 15.31 -11.26 -14.42
C SER A 65 14.93 -10.76 -15.81
N TYR A 66 13.66 -10.86 -16.20
CA TYR A 66 13.15 -10.36 -17.47
C TYR A 66 12.96 -8.84 -17.51
N SER A 67 13.11 -8.15 -16.37
CA SER A 67 12.74 -6.74 -16.22
C SER A 67 13.91 -5.76 -16.46
N ASP A 68 14.82 -6.03 -17.42
CA ASP A 68 15.91 -5.10 -17.82
C ASP A 68 16.62 -4.36 -16.65
N LEU A 69 17.14 -5.12 -15.68
CA LEU A 69 17.77 -4.58 -14.47
C LEU A 69 19.23 -4.17 -14.74
N GLU A 70 19.56 -2.91 -14.47
CA GLU A 70 20.92 -2.39 -14.69
C GLU A 70 21.94 -3.14 -13.82
N GLN A 71 23.05 -3.57 -14.42
CA GLN A 71 24.14 -4.30 -13.74
C GLN A 71 23.66 -5.60 -13.05
N PHE A 72 22.62 -6.25 -13.57
CA PHE A 72 22.06 -7.47 -12.99
C PHE A 72 23.11 -8.54 -12.67
N GLU A 73 23.88 -8.99 -13.67
CA GLU A 73 24.86 -10.07 -13.49
C GLU A 73 25.89 -9.71 -12.41
N ASP A 74 26.44 -8.49 -12.44
CA ASP A 74 27.44 -8.03 -11.49
C ASP A 74 26.89 -7.95 -10.05
N ILE A 75 25.70 -7.35 -9.89
CA ILE A 75 25.07 -7.18 -8.58
C ILE A 75 24.66 -8.55 -8.01
N MET A 76 24.06 -9.40 -8.82
CA MET A 76 23.62 -10.73 -8.39
C MET A 76 24.80 -11.63 -8.05
N THR A 77 25.87 -11.59 -8.84
CA THR A 77 27.12 -12.33 -8.54
C THR A 77 27.72 -11.88 -7.21
N ARG A 78 27.77 -10.57 -6.96
CA ARG A 78 28.21 -10.02 -5.67
C ARG A 78 27.32 -10.48 -4.51
N LYS A 79 26.00 -10.49 -4.69
CA LYS A 79 25.05 -10.93 -3.65
C LYS A 79 25.14 -12.44 -3.37
N ARG A 80 25.36 -13.26 -4.40
CA ARG A 80 25.68 -14.68 -4.25
C ARG A 80 26.97 -14.88 -3.44
N GLN A 81 28.04 -14.15 -3.76
CA GLN A 81 29.30 -14.22 -2.98
C GLN A 81 29.10 -13.79 -1.52
N GLU A 82 28.30 -12.76 -1.30
CA GLU A 82 27.93 -12.32 0.06
C GLU A 82 27.17 -13.40 0.84
N VAL A 83 26.33 -14.22 0.20
CA VAL A 83 25.65 -15.37 0.82
C VAL A 83 26.65 -16.47 1.16
N GLU A 84 27.54 -16.80 0.22
CA GLU A 84 28.59 -17.80 0.43
C GLU A 84 29.47 -17.42 1.63
N ASN A 85 29.88 -16.15 1.72
CA ASN A 85 30.69 -15.63 2.82
C ASN A 85 29.95 -15.66 4.18
N LEU A 86 28.62 -15.53 4.19
CA LEU A 86 27.83 -15.64 5.43
C LEU A 86 27.66 -17.09 5.88
N LEU A 87 27.58 -18.03 4.93
CA LEU A 87 27.42 -19.45 5.22
C LEU A 87 28.75 -20.11 5.61
N GLN A 88 29.86 -19.69 5.02
CA GLN A 88 31.19 -20.29 5.23
C GLN A 88 31.56 -20.48 6.72
N PRO A 89 31.44 -19.48 7.61
CA PRO A 89 31.82 -19.63 9.03
C PRO A 89 30.89 -20.56 9.81
N ILE A 90 29.64 -20.73 9.37
CA ILE A 90 28.66 -21.64 9.99
C ILE A 90 29.02 -23.09 9.67
N LEU A 91 29.64 -23.31 8.51
CA LEU A 91 29.93 -24.62 7.95
C LEU A 91 31.34 -25.13 8.27
N ASP A 92 32.24 -24.24 8.72
CA ASP A 92 33.64 -24.54 9.02
C ASP A 92 33.86 -25.07 10.47
N ASP A 93 32.81 -25.27 11.28
CA ASP A 93 32.91 -25.87 12.62
C ASP A 93 33.01 -27.42 12.51
N ASP A 94 34.24 -27.93 12.67
CA ASP A 94 34.63 -29.34 12.88
C ASP A 94 33.88 -30.44 12.09
N GLY A 95 33.91 -30.33 10.76
CA GLY A 95 34.35 -31.44 9.91
C GLY A 95 33.49 -32.70 9.79
N LYS A 96 32.17 -32.66 10.01
CA LYS A 96 31.33 -33.88 9.88
C LYS A 96 29.99 -33.77 9.17
N ASP A 97 29.67 -32.68 8.49
CA ASP A 97 28.43 -32.66 7.70
C ASP A 97 28.64 -32.48 6.19
N VAL A 98 28.90 -33.62 5.53
CA VAL A 98 28.93 -33.73 4.05
C VAL A 98 27.64 -33.19 3.43
N VAL A 99 26.51 -33.29 4.15
CA VAL A 99 25.21 -32.79 3.70
C VAL A 99 25.23 -31.28 3.63
N CYS A 100 25.77 -30.58 4.64
CA CYS A 100 25.85 -29.13 4.64
C CYS A 100 26.73 -28.59 3.50
N LYS A 101 27.88 -29.22 3.24
CA LYS A 101 28.74 -28.84 2.11
C LYS A 101 28.06 -29.06 0.76
N TYR A 102 27.28 -30.14 0.63
CA TYR A 102 26.46 -30.39 -0.55
C TYR A 102 25.37 -29.34 -0.73
N VAL A 103 24.68 -28.95 0.36
CA VAL A 103 23.64 -27.90 0.33
C VAL A 103 24.21 -26.55 -0.09
N LEU A 104 25.38 -26.14 0.43
CA LEU A 104 26.04 -24.91 -0.01
C LEU A 104 26.42 -24.99 -1.50
N THR A 105 27.03 -26.10 -1.93
CA THR A 105 27.44 -26.29 -3.33
C THR A 105 26.24 -26.25 -4.28
N SER A 106 25.13 -26.89 -3.89
CA SER A 106 23.88 -26.91 -4.65
C SER A 106 23.24 -25.52 -4.72
N LEU A 107 23.13 -24.83 -3.58
CA LEU A 107 22.57 -23.48 -3.51
C LEU A 107 23.32 -22.53 -4.43
N THR A 108 24.64 -22.53 -4.32
CA THR A 108 25.54 -21.69 -5.09
C THR A 108 25.47 -22.02 -6.59
N GLY A 109 25.47 -23.31 -6.96
CA GLY A 109 25.31 -23.73 -8.34
C GLY A 109 23.97 -23.32 -8.94
N ASN A 110 22.88 -23.48 -8.19
CA ASN A 110 21.54 -23.07 -8.63
C ASN A 110 21.40 -21.55 -8.75
N MET A 111 22.09 -20.76 -7.91
CA MET A 111 22.18 -19.31 -8.08
C MET A 111 22.91 -18.95 -9.37
N ASP A 112 24.06 -19.57 -9.64
CA ASP A 112 24.85 -19.32 -10.85
C ASP A 112 24.06 -19.68 -12.11
N ASP A 113 23.37 -20.82 -12.10
CA ASP A 113 22.48 -21.24 -13.19
C ASP A 113 21.38 -20.20 -13.43
N CYS A 114 20.68 -19.76 -12.38
CA CYS A 114 19.64 -18.74 -12.48
C CYS A 114 20.16 -17.39 -13.00
N ILE A 115 21.32 -16.94 -12.52
CA ILE A 115 21.93 -15.68 -12.97
C ILE A 115 22.31 -15.76 -14.45
N SER A 116 22.88 -16.90 -14.89
CA SER A 116 23.29 -17.09 -16.29
C SER A 116 22.12 -17.12 -17.29
N LEU A 117 20.91 -17.44 -16.80
CA LEU A 117 19.69 -17.48 -17.61
C LEU A 117 19.04 -16.11 -17.81
N TYR A 118 19.55 -15.06 -17.16
CA TYR A 118 19.08 -13.66 -17.23
C TYR A 118 18.81 -13.19 -18.68
N HIS A 119 19.75 -13.41 -19.59
CA HIS A 119 19.64 -12.97 -20.97
C HIS A 119 18.74 -13.84 -21.88
N ARG A 120 18.12 -14.90 -21.33
CA ARG A 120 17.36 -15.88 -22.12
C ARG A 120 15.88 -15.94 -21.79
N SER A 121 15.43 -15.30 -20.71
CA SER A 121 14.00 -15.27 -20.37
C SER A 121 13.32 -14.05 -21.00
N LYS A 122 12.71 -14.24 -22.15
CA LYS A 122 11.72 -13.28 -22.67
C LYS A 122 10.39 -13.61 -22.00
N SER A 123 9.81 -12.72 -21.19
CA SER A 123 8.48 -12.98 -20.63
C SER A 123 7.45 -11.97 -21.10
N ASP A 124 6.78 -12.31 -22.21
CA ASP A 124 5.42 -11.85 -22.52
C ASP A 124 4.36 -12.77 -21.85
N ALA A 125 4.79 -13.70 -20.99
CA ALA A 125 3.92 -14.70 -20.36
C ALA A 125 3.44 -14.23 -18.98
N THR A 126 2.16 -14.42 -18.70
CA THR A 126 1.57 -14.23 -17.37
C THR A 126 2.29 -15.10 -16.35
N MET A 127 2.81 -14.51 -15.27
CA MET A 127 3.44 -15.27 -14.18
C MET A 127 2.44 -16.29 -13.60
N MET A 128 2.91 -17.50 -13.29
CA MET A 128 2.06 -18.47 -12.61
C MET A 128 1.70 -18.00 -11.20
N HIS A 129 0.52 -18.36 -10.69
CA HIS A 129 0.05 -18.00 -9.35
C HIS A 129 1.08 -18.27 -8.24
N GLU A 130 1.74 -19.43 -8.26
CA GLU A 130 2.73 -19.80 -7.25
C GLU A 130 4.00 -18.94 -7.31
N GLN A 131 4.37 -18.46 -8.50
CA GLN A 131 5.50 -17.55 -8.68
C GLN A 131 5.11 -16.15 -8.20
N LEU A 132 3.94 -15.67 -8.59
CA LEU A 132 3.44 -14.37 -8.13
C LEU A 132 3.29 -14.32 -6.60
N ASP A 133 2.76 -15.38 -5.99
CA ASP A 133 2.64 -15.49 -4.53
C ASP A 133 4.00 -15.36 -3.84
N PHE A 134 4.99 -16.09 -4.35
CA PHE A 134 6.34 -16.07 -3.82
C PHE A 134 7.06 -14.73 -4.05
N LEU A 135 6.84 -14.09 -5.21
CA LEU A 135 7.34 -12.76 -5.50
C LEU A 135 6.74 -11.71 -4.55
N LEU A 136 5.42 -11.69 -4.38
CA LEU A 136 4.73 -10.77 -3.47
C LEU A 136 5.19 -10.95 -2.02
N LEU A 137 5.39 -12.19 -1.59
CA LEU A 137 5.96 -12.50 -0.27
C LEU A 137 7.35 -11.89 -0.09
N ASN A 138 8.24 -12.08 -1.07
CA ASN A 138 9.60 -11.55 -0.98
C ASN A 138 9.64 -10.02 -1.04
N LEU A 139 8.82 -9.40 -1.91
CA LEU A 139 8.70 -7.94 -1.98
C LEU A 139 8.20 -7.36 -0.66
N TYR A 140 7.22 -8.00 -0.02
CA TYR A 140 6.80 -7.59 1.33
C TYR A 140 7.97 -7.66 2.32
N HIS A 141 8.74 -8.74 2.34
CA HIS A 141 9.88 -8.87 3.25
C HIS A 141 10.97 -7.82 3.00
N LEU A 142 11.26 -7.52 1.73
CA LEU A 142 12.20 -6.48 1.37
C LEU A 142 11.69 -5.09 1.78
N SER A 143 10.43 -4.76 1.48
CA SER A 143 9.79 -3.50 1.90
C SER A 143 9.75 -3.36 3.41
N LYS A 144 9.43 -4.46 4.13
CA LYS A 144 9.44 -4.50 5.60
C LYS A 144 10.82 -4.20 6.17
N HIS A 145 11.85 -4.83 5.61
CA HIS A 145 13.22 -4.54 6.03
C HIS A 145 13.60 -3.07 5.79
N ARG A 146 13.15 -2.48 4.68
CA ARG A 146 13.37 -1.06 4.38
C ARG A 146 12.71 -0.16 5.43
N ALA A 147 11.44 -0.40 5.74
CA ALA A 147 10.68 0.41 6.70
C ALA A 147 11.21 0.25 8.13
N GLU A 148 11.40 -0.98 8.60
CA GLU A 148 11.68 -1.22 10.03
C GLU A 148 13.16 -1.10 10.39
N LYS A 149 14.07 -1.42 9.48
CA LYS A 149 15.51 -1.51 9.78
C LYS A 149 16.33 -0.40 9.13
N MET A 150 16.03 -0.05 7.88
CA MET A 150 16.85 0.93 7.12
C MET A 150 16.35 2.37 7.29
N PHE A 151 15.03 2.57 7.25
CA PHE A 151 14.39 3.88 7.29
C PHE A 151 13.25 3.95 8.33
N PRO A 152 13.53 3.62 9.61
CA PRO A 152 12.53 3.67 10.65
C PRO A 152 11.96 5.08 10.80
N GLY A 153 10.62 5.19 10.82
CA GLY A 153 9.90 6.46 10.93
C GLY A 153 9.75 7.24 9.62
N VAL A 154 10.14 6.67 8.47
CA VAL A 154 9.85 7.25 7.16
C VAL A 154 8.53 6.66 6.64
N THR A 155 7.45 7.43 6.80
CA THR A 155 6.06 7.01 6.50
C THR A 155 5.89 6.36 5.13
N GLN A 156 6.57 6.86 4.09
CA GLN A 156 6.41 6.31 2.74
C GLN A 156 6.91 4.85 2.62
N TYR A 157 7.92 4.46 3.40
CA TYR A 157 8.38 3.06 3.42
C TYR A 157 7.42 2.17 4.19
N GLU A 158 6.80 2.67 5.26
CA GLU A 158 5.73 1.97 5.97
C GLU A 158 4.51 1.75 5.06
N VAL A 159 4.12 2.78 4.30
CA VAL A 159 3.08 2.68 3.27
C VAL A 159 3.44 1.66 2.21
N LEU A 160 4.68 1.67 1.68
CA LEU A 160 5.14 0.67 0.72
C LEU A 160 5.04 -0.77 1.28
N GLN A 161 5.47 -0.98 2.53
CA GLN A 161 5.34 -2.26 3.22
C GLN A 161 3.88 -2.68 3.34
N ASN A 162 2.99 -1.76 3.75
CA ASN A 162 1.58 -2.07 3.98
C ASN A 162 0.86 -2.38 2.66
N VAL A 163 1.11 -1.64 1.58
CA VAL A 163 0.57 -1.94 0.24
C VAL A 163 1.04 -3.33 -0.20
N CYS A 164 2.33 -3.66 -0.06
CA CYS A 164 2.84 -4.99 -0.42
C CYS A 164 2.16 -6.10 0.41
N GLY A 165 1.92 -5.86 1.71
CA GLY A 165 1.23 -6.78 2.60
C GLY A 165 -0.23 -6.99 2.20
N ASN A 166 -0.96 -5.90 1.96
CA ASN A 166 -2.37 -5.91 1.56
C ASN A 166 -2.56 -6.70 0.25
N ILE A 167 -1.72 -6.46 -0.76
CA ILE A 167 -1.82 -7.16 -2.05
C ILE A 167 -1.46 -8.63 -1.93
N ARG A 168 -0.42 -8.98 -1.14
CA ARG A 168 -0.09 -10.39 -0.86
C ARG A 168 -1.25 -11.12 -0.17
N ASP A 169 -1.83 -10.52 0.86
CA ASP A 169 -2.87 -11.17 1.64
C ASP A 169 -4.18 -11.28 0.85
N PHE A 170 -4.47 -10.33 -0.05
CA PHE A 170 -5.55 -10.50 -1.02
C PHE A 170 -5.26 -11.60 -2.03
N HIS A 171 -4.03 -11.70 -2.55
CA HIS A 171 -3.62 -12.79 -3.43
C HIS A 171 -3.80 -14.15 -2.74
N ARG A 172 -3.55 -14.24 -1.44
CA ARG A 172 -3.82 -15.46 -0.66
C ARG A 172 -5.31 -15.83 -0.64
N LEU A 173 -6.22 -14.85 -0.57
CA LEU A 173 -7.67 -15.11 -0.71
C LEU A 173 -8.00 -15.71 -2.08
N ILE A 174 -7.32 -15.27 -3.14
CA ILE A 174 -7.44 -15.84 -4.49
C ILE A 174 -7.01 -17.31 -4.48
N VAL A 175 -5.79 -17.59 -3.99
CA VAL A 175 -5.22 -18.95 -3.96
C VAL A 175 -6.08 -19.90 -3.12
N ASN A 176 -6.69 -19.40 -2.05
CA ASN A 176 -7.59 -20.20 -1.19
C ASN A 176 -9.01 -20.37 -1.76
N GLY A 177 -9.32 -19.82 -2.94
CA GLY A 177 -10.62 -19.96 -3.59
C GLY A 177 -11.73 -19.12 -2.95
N CYS A 178 -11.39 -18.08 -2.18
CA CYS A 178 -12.37 -17.16 -1.58
C CYS A 178 -12.94 -16.15 -2.61
N ILE A 179 -12.31 -16.04 -3.78
CA ILE A 179 -12.65 -15.05 -4.82
C ILE A 179 -13.07 -15.75 -6.11
N LYS A 180 -14.11 -15.23 -6.78
CA LYS A 180 -14.61 -15.79 -8.04
C LYS A 180 -13.57 -15.66 -9.16
N HIS A 181 -13.47 -16.68 -10.00
CA HIS A 181 -12.50 -16.76 -11.11
C HIS A 181 -12.50 -15.53 -12.03
N GLU A 182 -13.67 -15.00 -12.39
CA GLU A 182 -13.80 -13.81 -13.26
C GLU A 182 -13.10 -12.56 -12.67
N MET A 183 -13.10 -12.40 -11.34
CA MET A 183 -12.40 -11.28 -10.70
C MET A 183 -10.89 -11.50 -10.69
N VAL A 184 -10.47 -12.76 -10.54
CA VAL A 184 -9.06 -13.14 -10.51
C VAL A 184 -8.38 -12.79 -11.83
N GLU A 185 -9.01 -13.09 -12.97
CA GLU A 185 -8.47 -12.78 -14.30
C GLU A 185 -8.18 -11.28 -14.50
N ASN A 186 -9.01 -10.40 -13.92
CA ASN A 186 -8.86 -8.96 -14.04
C ASN A 186 -7.78 -8.38 -13.10
N VAL A 187 -7.51 -9.03 -11.96
CA VAL A 187 -6.67 -8.47 -10.89
C VAL A 187 -5.22 -8.96 -10.97
N LEU A 188 -4.98 -10.19 -11.40
CA LEU A 188 -3.61 -10.74 -11.48
C LEU A 188 -2.65 -9.87 -12.31
N PRO A 189 -3.04 -9.32 -13.49
CA PRO A 189 -2.15 -8.45 -14.24
C PRO A 189 -1.77 -7.18 -13.46
N LEU A 190 -2.69 -6.64 -12.65
CA LEU A 190 -2.42 -5.47 -11.79
C LEU A 190 -1.42 -5.81 -10.68
N PHE A 191 -1.49 -7.02 -10.14
CA PHE A 191 -0.58 -7.48 -9.09
C PHE A 191 0.82 -7.72 -9.63
N GLN A 192 0.92 -8.37 -10.80
CA GLN A 192 2.20 -8.55 -11.48
C GLN A 192 2.84 -7.20 -11.81
N LEU A 193 2.09 -6.27 -12.41
CA LEU A 193 2.59 -4.94 -12.73
C LEU A 193 3.02 -4.15 -11.48
N MET A 194 2.29 -4.27 -10.38
CA MET A 194 2.67 -3.67 -9.10
C MET A 194 3.97 -4.29 -8.58
N ALA A 195 4.08 -5.62 -8.61
CA ALA A 195 5.26 -6.34 -8.16
C ALA A 195 6.52 -5.95 -8.96
N GLU A 196 6.41 -5.83 -10.28
CA GLU A 196 7.49 -5.36 -11.16
C GLU A 196 7.92 -3.94 -10.79
N ARG A 197 6.98 -3.01 -10.60
CA ARG A 197 7.28 -1.62 -10.22
C ARG A 197 7.98 -1.53 -8.87
N VAL A 198 7.49 -2.27 -7.87
CA VAL A 198 8.11 -2.31 -6.54
C VAL A 198 9.50 -2.95 -6.61
N GLY A 199 9.63 -4.06 -7.34
CA GLY A 199 10.91 -4.75 -7.51
C GLY A 199 11.97 -3.87 -8.15
N HIS A 200 11.62 -3.15 -9.22
CA HIS A 200 12.49 -2.15 -9.85
C HIS A 200 12.92 -1.06 -8.87
N PHE A 201 11.97 -0.46 -8.15
CA PHE A 201 12.30 0.57 -7.17
C PHE A 201 13.27 0.05 -6.11
N LEU A 202 13.02 -1.14 -5.55
CA LEU A 202 13.86 -1.71 -4.50
C LEU A 202 15.27 -2.09 -5.00
N TRP A 203 15.42 -2.34 -6.30
CA TRP A 203 16.70 -2.58 -6.97
C TRP A 203 17.51 -1.28 -7.00
N ASP A 204 16.90 -0.21 -7.53
CA ASP A 204 17.52 1.11 -7.66
C ASP A 204 17.83 1.75 -6.31
N ASP A 205 16.95 1.53 -5.32
CA ASP A 205 17.07 2.05 -3.95
C ASP A 205 18.32 1.54 -3.19
N GLN A 206 19.05 0.59 -3.74
CA GLN A 206 20.35 0.17 -3.19
C GLN A 206 21.46 1.17 -3.47
N ASN A 207 21.39 1.88 -4.60
CA ASN A 207 22.54 2.61 -5.15
C ASN A 207 22.29 4.13 -5.21
N ASP A 208 21.04 4.58 -5.30
CA ASP A 208 20.70 6.01 -5.40
C ASP A 208 20.28 6.58 -4.03
N ARG A 209 21.05 7.56 -3.54
CA ARG A 209 20.75 8.29 -2.28
C ARG A 209 20.04 9.61 -2.51
N ASP A 210 20.25 10.27 -3.65
CA ASP A 210 19.98 11.71 -3.77
C ASP A 210 18.55 12.01 -4.24
N SER A 211 17.84 11.02 -4.82
CA SER A 211 16.45 11.19 -5.31
C SER A 211 15.44 10.17 -4.76
N ARG A 212 15.84 9.41 -3.76
CA ARG A 212 15.10 8.25 -3.21
C ARG A 212 13.66 8.54 -2.81
N LEU A 213 13.44 9.57 -2.01
CA LEU A 213 12.09 9.89 -1.51
C LEU A 213 11.17 10.36 -2.64
N PHE A 214 11.70 11.10 -3.61
CA PHE A 214 10.95 11.50 -4.80
C PHE A 214 10.57 10.28 -5.66
N LYS A 215 11.51 9.36 -5.87
CA LYS A 215 11.25 8.09 -6.57
C LYS A 215 10.21 7.23 -5.83
N LEU A 216 10.27 7.21 -4.49
CA LEU A 216 9.32 6.49 -3.66
C LEU A 216 7.91 7.11 -3.74
N ALA A 217 7.77 8.43 -3.63
CA ALA A 217 6.49 9.12 -3.81
C ALA A 217 5.89 8.80 -5.20
N HIS A 218 6.71 8.84 -6.24
CA HIS A 218 6.28 8.49 -7.59
C HIS A 218 5.90 7.00 -7.75
N LEU A 219 6.57 6.09 -7.03
CA LEU A 219 6.17 4.70 -6.96
C LEU A 219 4.80 4.56 -6.28
N LEU A 220 4.58 5.21 -5.14
CA LEU A 220 3.31 5.16 -4.40
C LEU A 220 2.14 5.59 -5.30
N LEU A 221 2.32 6.65 -6.08
CA LEU A 221 1.33 7.10 -7.07
C LEU A 221 0.95 6.03 -8.10
N LYS A 222 1.86 5.10 -8.40
CA LYS A 222 1.70 4.02 -9.37
C LYS A 222 1.16 2.72 -8.76
N ILE A 223 1.34 2.47 -7.46
CA ILE A 223 0.98 1.18 -6.84
C ILE A 223 -0.26 1.24 -5.96
N VAL A 224 -0.53 2.36 -5.28
CA VAL A 224 -1.74 2.51 -4.45
C VAL A 224 -3.05 2.37 -5.25
N PRO A 225 -3.15 2.74 -6.54
CA PRO A 225 -4.34 2.43 -7.34
C PRO A 225 -4.70 0.94 -7.39
N THR A 226 -3.72 0.03 -7.27
CA THR A 226 -3.98 -1.41 -7.16
C THR A 226 -4.66 -1.77 -5.84
N GLU A 227 -4.30 -1.10 -4.75
CA GLU A 227 -4.97 -1.27 -3.45
C GLU A 227 -6.40 -0.73 -3.46
N LEU A 228 -6.64 0.43 -4.10
CA LEU A 228 -7.99 0.96 -4.29
C LEU A 228 -8.90 -0.03 -5.04
N GLU A 229 -8.36 -0.76 -6.02
CA GLU A 229 -9.10 -1.82 -6.72
C GLU A 229 -9.41 -3.01 -5.81
N VAL A 230 -8.44 -3.45 -5.01
CA VAL A 230 -8.63 -4.51 -4.01
C VAL A 230 -9.74 -4.13 -3.03
N MET A 231 -9.71 -2.90 -2.50
CA MET A 231 -10.73 -2.40 -1.59
C MET A 231 -12.11 -2.34 -2.24
N HIS A 232 -12.19 -1.89 -3.49
CA HIS A 232 -13.43 -1.87 -4.26
C HIS A 232 -14.02 -3.28 -4.45
N ILE A 233 -13.19 -4.28 -4.75
CA ILE A 233 -13.62 -5.68 -4.87
C ILE A 233 -14.12 -6.20 -3.53
N CYS A 234 -13.40 -5.90 -2.44
CA CYS A 234 -13.82 -6.28 -1.10
C CYS A 234 -15.21 -5.72 -0.76
N TYR A 235 -15.43 -4.43 -1.03
CA TYR A 235 -16.70 -3.77 -0.76
C TYR A 235 -17.86 -4.34 -1.58
N THR A 236 -17.66 -4.51 -2.88
CA THR A 236 -18.73 -4.91 -3.82
C THR A 236 -19.03 -6.40 -3.78
N ASN A 237 -18.03 -7.25 -3.54
CA ASN A 237 -18.16 -8.70 -3.71
C ASN A 237 -17.93 -9.51 -2.45
N LEU A 238 -17.13 -9.00 -1.49
CA LEU A 238 -16.71 -9.79 -0.33
C LEU A 238 -17.32 -9.29 0.99
N LYS A 239 -17.94 -8.12 1.02
CA LYS A 239 -18.56 -7.54 2.24
C LYS A 239 -19.55 -8.48 2.92
N ALA A 240 -20.37 -9.19 2.15
CA ALA A 240 -21.35 -10.15 2.67
C ALA A 240 -20.80 -11.58 2.87
N SER A 241 -19.50 -11.77 2.68
CA SER A 241 -18.87 -13.09 2.81
C SER A 241 -18.86 -13.55 4.26
N THR A 242 -19.22 -14.82 4.48
CA THR A 242 -19.14 -15.47 5.80
C THR A 242 -17.76 -16.10 6.06
N SER A 243 -16.78 -15.93 5.15
CA SER A 243 -15.44 -16.48 5.32
C SER A 243 -14.68 -15.74 6.41
N ALA A 244 -14.20 -16.49 7.42
CA ALA A 244 -13.37 -15.94 8.48
C ALA A 244 -12.05 -15.35 7.95
N GLU A 245 -11.54 -15.86 6.83
CA GLU A 245 -10.34 -15.34 6.20
C GLU A 245 -10.59 -13.97 5.56
N VAL A 246 -11.72 -13.83 4.87
CA VAL A 246 -12.17 -12.54 4.32
C VAL A 246 -12.41 -11.53 5.44
N GLY A 247 -13.05 -11.93 6.53
CA GLY A 247 -13.26 -11.06 7.69
C GLY A 247 -11.95 -10.54 8.30
N ARG A 248 -10.93 -11.40 8.42
CA ARG A 248 -9.58 -10.97 8.86
C ARG A 248 -8.94 -10.00 7.88
N PHE A 249 -9.08 -10.24 6.58
CA PHE A 249 -8.54 -9.37 5.56
C PHE A 249 -9.19 -7.98 5.57
N ILE A 250 -10.52 -7.90 5.68
CA ILE A 250 -11.24 -6.61 5.79
C ILE A 250 -10.77 -5.84 7.02
N LYS A 251 -10.59 -6.52 8.15
CA LYS A 251 -10.06 -5.88 9.36
C LYS A 251 -8.67 -5.27 9.12
N MET A 252 -7.79 -6.01 8.44
CA MET A 252 -6.46 -5.52 8.09
C MET A 252 -6.52 -4.30 7.15
N LEU A 253 -7.40 -4.29 6.14
CA LEU A 253 -7.61 -3.12 5.28
C LEU A 253 -8.07 -1.90 6.09
N LEU A 254 -8.99 -2.08 7.04
CA LEU A 254 -9.44 -0.99 7.91
C LEU A 254 -8.30 -0.39 8.75
N GLU A 255 -7.33 -1.21 9.14
CA GLU A 255 -6.18 -0.78 9.94
C GLU A 255 -5.13 -0.03 9.10
N THR A 256 -4.86 -0.48 7.87
CA THR A 256 -3.74 0.02 7.06
C THR A 256 -4.13 1.05 6.00
N SER A 257 -5.30 0.90 5.37
CA SER A 257 -5.69 1.73 4.23
C SER A 257 -5.86 3.23 4.54
N PRO A 258 -6.32 3.68 5.73
CA PRO A 258 -6.40 5.11 6.01
C PRO A 258 -5.06 5.83 5.84
N ASP A 259 -3.98 5.27 6.39
CA ASP A 259 -2.64 5.86 6.30
C ASP A 259 -2.07 5.76 4.87
N ILE A 260 -2.35 4.66 4.15
CA ILE A 260 -1.94 4.48 2.75
C ILE A 260 -2.62 5.51 1.84
N LEU A 261 -3.94 5.70 2.01
CA LEU A 261 -4.72 6.64 1.22
C LEU A 261 -4.36 8.09 1.54
N ARG A 262 -4.05 8.40 2.81
CA ARG A 262 -3.57 9.73 3.21
C ARG A 262 -2.27 10.07 2.50
N GLU A 263 -1.27 9.19 2.59
CA GLU A 263 0.03 9.42 1.96
C GLU A 263 -0.09 9.51 0.43
N TYR A 264 -0.95 8.68 -0.17
CA TYR A 264 -1.26 8.76 -1.59
C TYR A 264 -1.80 10.12 -2.01
N LEU A 265 -2.76 10.66 -1.26
CA LEU A 265 -3.36 11.97 -1.54
C LEU A 265 -2.38 13.12 -1.36
N ILE A 266 -1.50 13.06 -0.33
CA ILE A 266 -0.42 14.05 -0.15
C ILE A 266 0.46 14.09 -1.39
N HIS A 267 0.95 12.94 -1.85
CA HIS A 267 1.79 12.89 -3.06
C HIS A 267 1.03 13.25 -4.33
N LEU A 268 -0.26 12.93 -4.41
CA LEU A 268 -1.09 13.30 -5.55
C LEU A 268 -1.24 14.83 -5.61
N GLN A 269 -1.40 15.48 -4.46
CA GLN A 269 -1.46 16.93 -4.34
C GLN A 269 -0.13 17.59 -4.71
N GLU A 270 0.99 17.08 -4.20
CA GLU A 270 2.33 17.56 -4.56
C GLU A 270 2.59 17.43 -6.08
N HIS A 271 2.21 16.29 -6.66
CA HIS A 271 2.29 16.05 -8.09
C HIS A 271 1.45 17.06 -8.87
N MET A 272 0.23 17.34 -8.41
CA MET A 272 -0.61 18.37 -9.02
C MET A 272 0.04 19.76 -8.96
N VAL A 273 0.54 20.20 -7.80
CA VAL A 273 1.15 21.53 -7.66
C VAL A 273 2.37 21.70 -8.55
N THR A 274 3.15 20.64 -8.72
CA THR A 274 4.40 20.67 -9.50
C THR A 274 4.20 20.53 -11.01
N VAL A 275 3.22 19.74 -11.44
CA VAL A 275 3.00 19.39 -12.86
C VAL A 275 1.84 20.17 -13.48
N ILE A 276 0.84 20.56 -12.70
CA ILE A 276 -0.44 21.12 -13.17
C ILE A 276 -0.57 22.56 -12.65
N THR A 277 -0.46 23.55 -13.55
CA THR A 277 -0.60 24.98 -13.16
C THR A 277 -1.98 25.23 -12.49
N PRO A 278 -2.06 25.83 -11.28
CA PRO A 278 -3.31 26.01 -10.51
C PRO A 278 -4.35 26.98 -11.12
N SER A 279 -4.16 27.41 -12.36
CA SER A 279 -4.94 28.49 -12.98
C SER A 279 -6.27 28.04 -13.58
N THR A 280 -6.52 26.73 -13.70
CA THR A 280 -7.79 26.21 -14.23
C THR A 280 -8.80 25.93 -13.11
N LEU A 281 -10.10 26.15 -13.39
CA LEU A 281 -11.18 25.87 -12.44
C LEU A 281 -11.22 24.38 -12.04
N GLY A 282 -11.04 23.48 -13.01
CA GLY A 282 -10.97 22.04 -12.74
C GLY A 282 -9.83 21.66 -11.80
N ALA A 283 -8.61 22.20 -11.99
CA ALA A 283 -7.50 21.94 -11.07
C ALA A 283 -7.83 22.40 -9.64
N ARG A 284 -8.45 23.58 -9.49
CA ARG A 284 -8.87 24.09 -8.18
C ARG A 284 -9.88 23.18 -7.50
N ASN A 285 -10.89 22.72 -8.24
CA ASN A 285 -11.88 21.80 -7.70
C ASN A 285 -11.21 20.53 -7.20
N ILE A 286 -10.32 19.92 -7.99
CA ILE A 286 -9.59 18.70 -7.58
C ILE A 286 -8.73 18.95 -6.33
N HIS A 287 -8.10 20.13 -6.19
CA HIS A 287 -7.38 20.46 -4.95
C HIS A 287 -8.29 20.49 -3.73
N VAL A 288 -9.45 21.16 -3.81
CA VAL A 288 -10.43 21.19 -2.69
C VAL A 288 -10.85 19.79 -2.30
N MET A 289 -11.02 18.93 -3.28
CA MET A 289 -11.38 17.55 -3.07
C MET A 289 -10.32 16.74 -2.34
N ILE A 290 -9.06 16.90 -2.73
CA ILE A 290 -7.95 16.22 -2.06
C ILE A 290 -7.89 16.67 -0.59
N GLU A 291 -7.97 17.97 -0.33
CA GLU A 291 -7.99 18.52 1.04
C GLU A 291 -9.14 17.92 1.88
N PHE A 292 -10.37 17.92 1.34
CA PHE A 292 -11.51 17.35 2.04
C PHE A 292 -11.33 15.86 2.37
N LEU A 293 -10.78 15.08 1.44
CA LEU A 293 -10.51 13.65 1.65
C LEU A 293 -9.37 13.42 2.65
N LEU A 294 -8.35 14.28 2.67
CA LEU A 294 -7.26 14.23 3.64
C LEU A 294 -7.75 14.48 5.07
N ILE A 295 -8.69 15.41 5.26
CA ILE A 295 -9.35 15.66 6.55
C ILE A 295 -10.05 14.38 7.03
N ILE A 296 -10.88 13.78 6.18
CA ILE A 296 -11.60 12.54 6.54
C ILE A 296 -10.64 11.41 6.94
N LEU A 297 -9.54 11.24 6.21
CA LEU A 297 -8.57 10.17 6.46
C LEU A 297 -7.69 10.41 7.70
N SER A 298 -7.37 11.66 7.99
CA SER A 298 -6.58 12.03 9.17
C SER A 298 -7.37 11.84 10.45
N ASP A 299 -8.68 12.07 10.40
CA ASP A 299 -9.56 12.10 11.58
C ASP A 299 -10.60 10.99 11.59
N MET A 300 -10.37 9.94 10.80
CA MET A 300 -11.21 8.76 10.78
C MET A 300 -11.30 8.15 12.18
N PRO A 301 -12.49 8.06 12.81
CA PRO A 301 -12.61 7.58 14.18
C PRO A 301 -12.41 6.07 14.24
N LYS A 302 -11.17 5.65 14.52
CA LYS A 302 -10.78 4.25 14.65
C LYS A 302 -11.47 3.55 15.84
N ASP A 303 -11.88 4.30 16.86
CA ASP A 303 -12.35 3.75 18.14
C ASP A 303 -13.88 3.85 18.37
N PHE A 304 -14.62 4.56 17.52
CA PHE A 304 -16.03 4.92 17.80
C PHE A 304 -17.04 4.42 16.76
N ILE A 305 -16.58 4.00 15.57
CA ILE A 305 -17.46 3.49 14.51
C ILE A 305 -17.48 1.95 14.56
N HIS A 306 -18.68 1.35 14.55
CA HIS A 306 -18.86 -0.08 14.35
C HIS A 306 -18.19 -0.53 13.03
N HIS A 307 -17.35 -1.57 13.05
CA HIS A 307 -16.47 -1.97 11.94
C HIS A 307 -17.14 -1.99 10.55
N ASP A 308 -18.38 -2.48 10.46
CA ASP A 308 -19.13 -2.51 9.18
C ASP A 308 -19.38 -1.11 8.59
N LYS A 309 -19.74 -0.13 9.41
CA LYS A 309 -19.93 1.25 8.96
C LYS A 309 -18.60 1.90 8.58
N LEU A 310 -17.54 1.61 9.33
CA LEU A 310 -16.21 2.14 9.04
C LEU A 310 -15.73 1.67 7.66
N PHE A 311 -15.98 0.40 7.33
CA PHE A 311 -15.64 -0.15 6.03
C PHE A 311 -16.45 0.49 4.90
N ASP A 312 -17.73 0.80 5.14
CA ASP A 312 -18.58 1.49 4.17
C ASP A 312 -18.09 2.91 3.88
N LEU A 313 -17.70 3.66 4.92
CA LEU A 313 -17.10 4.98 4.77
C LEU A 313 -15.78 4.90 4.01
N LEU A 314 -14.89 3.99 4.41
CA LEU A 314 -13.58 3.84 3.78
C LEU A 314 -13.69 3.44 2.30
N ALA A 315 -14.64 2.56 1.96
CA ALA A 315 -14.92 2.19 0.57
C ALA A 315 -15.43 3.38 -0.25
N LEU A 316 -16.31 4.20 0.31
CA LEU A 316 -16.81 5.43 -0.33
C LEU A 316 -15.69 6.45 -0.54
N VAL A 317 -14.87 6.70 0.49
CA VAL A 317 -13.68 7.56 0.41
C VAL A 317 -12.72 7.04 -0.66
N GLY A 318 -12.44 5.74 -0.71
CA GLY A 318 -11.59 5.15 -1.74
C GLY A 318 -12.13 5.29 -3.16
N ALA A 319 -13.44 5.16 -3.35
CA ALA A 319 -14.07 5.40 -4.64
C ALA A 319 -13.84 6.85 -5.10
N LEU A 320 -14.02 7.82 -4.21
CA LEU A 320 -13.74 9.23 -4.50
C LEU A 320 -12.26 9.47 -4.82
N ILE A 321 -11.33 8.85 -4.08
CA ILE A 321 -9.89 8.96 -4.35
C ILE A 321 -9.55 8.39 -5.74
N LYS A 322 -10.17 7.28 -6.13
CA LYS A 322 -9.99 6.70 -7.47
C LYS A 322 -10.51 7.64 -8.57
N GLU A 323 -11.64 8.31 -8.33
CA GLU A 323 -12.18 9.33 -9.24
C GLU A 323 -11.24 10.55 -9.33
N VAL A 324 -10.79 11.09 -8.19
CA VAL A 324 -9.80 12.18 -8.11
C VAL A 324 -8.52 11.81 -8.87
N SER A 325 -7.96 10.63 -8.63
CA SER A 325 -6.77 10.11 -9.32
C SER A 325 -6.94 10.08 -10.84
N THR A 326 -8.11 9.64 -11.31
CA THR A 326 -8.43 9.60 -12.74
C THR A 326 -8.51 11.01 -13.32
N LEU A 327 -9.17 11.95 -12.64
CA LEU A 327 -9.25 13.34 -13.10
C LEU A 327 -7.88 14.02 -13.15
N VAL A 328 -6.99 13.75 -12.19
CA VAL A 328 -5.61 14.27 -12.22
C VAL A 328 -4.88 13.78 -13.46
N ARG A 329 -4.97 12.49 -13.77
CA ARG A 329 -4.34 11.90 -14.96
C ARG A 329 -4.93 12.46 -16.26
N ASP A 330 -6.25 12.58 -16.35
CA ASP A 330 -6.93 13.13 -17.52
C ASP A 330 -6.56 14.61 -17.75
N LEU A 331 -6.44 15.38 -16.66
CA LEU A 331 -6.01 16.77 -16.71
C LEU A 331 -4.54 16.89 -17.17
N GLU A 332 -3.66 16.03 -16.67
CA GLU A 332 -2.26 15.99 -17.09
C GLU A 332 -2.11 15.62 -18.57
N GLU A 333 -2.90 14.65 -19.06
CA GLU A 333 -2.92 14.26 -20.47
C GLU A 333 -3.41 15.39 -21.37
N LYS A 334 -4.50 16.06 -20.99
CA LYS A 334 -5.01 17.22 -21.76
C LYS A 334 -4.02 18.38 -21.81
N LEU A 335 -3.27 18.62 -20.73
CA LEU A 335 -2.20 19.62 -20.72
C LEU A 335 -1.07 19.26 -21.69
N ARG A 336 -0.68 17.98 -21.76
CA ARG A 336 0.29 17.50 -22.77
C ARG A 336 -0.24 17.67 -24.19
N ASN A 337 -1.52 17.41 -24.42
CA ASN A 337 -2.16 17.42 -25.74
C ASN A 337 -2.66 18.81 -26.19
N LYS A 338 -2.63 19.83 -25.31
CA LYS A 338 -3.15 21.20 -25.54
C LYS A 338 -4.64 21.24 -25.92
N GLU A 339 -5.43 20.32 -25.38
CA GLU A 339 -6.88 20.25 -25.60
C GLU A 339 -7.67 21.18 -24.65
N SER A 340 -8.93 21.46 -24.98
CA SER A 340 -9.78 22.33 -24.16
C SER A 340 -10.24 21.65 -22.85
N THR A 341 -10.49 22.46 -21.82
CA THR A 341 -10.70 21.98 -20.43
C THR A 341 -12.17 21.76 -20.04
N ASP A 342 -13.12 22.00 -20.94
CA ASP A 342 -14.57 22.07 -20.61
C ASP A 342 -15.15 20.74 -20.10
N GLU A 343 -14.72 19.61 -20.65
CA GLU A 343 -15.18 18.29 -20.21
C GLU A 343 -14.64 17.92 -18.83
N THR A 344 -13.39 18.27 -18.54
CA THR A 344 -12.78 18.07 -17.22
C THR A 344 -13.48 18.94 -16.17
N ASN A 345 -13.82 20.19 -16.51
CA ASN A 345 -14.59 21.05 -15.62
C ASN A 345 -15.95 20.42 -15.26
N ARG A 346 -16.67 19.83 -16.23
CA ARG A 346 -17.93 19.12 -15.96
C ARG A 346 -17.74 17.92 -15.05
N ALA A 347 -16.70 17.11 -15.28
CA ALA A 347 -16.42 15.96 -14.44
C ALA A 347 -16.04 16.36 -13.00
N THR A 348 -15.27 17.45 -12.83
CA THR A 348 -14.94 17.98 -11.49
C THR A 348 -16.16 18.52 -10.76
N LEU A 349 -17.15 19.09 -11.46
CA LEU A 349 -18.40 19.55 -10.85
C LEU A 349 -19.26 18.38 -10.36
N LYS A 350 -19.42 17.34 -11.18
CA LYS A 350 -20.13 16.11 -10.78
C LYS A 350 -19.49 15.47 -9.55
N LEU A 351 -18.16 15.49 -9.51
CA LEU A 351 -17.43 14.92 -8.40
C LEU A 351 -17.54 15.78 -7.12
N LEU A 352 -17.68 17.10 -7.25
CA LEU A 352 -18.01 17.99 -6.14
C LEU A 352 -19.41 17.70 -5.58
N GLU A 353 -20.39 17.41 -6.45
CA GLU A 353 -21.72 16.95 -6.04
C GLU A 353 -21.63 15.63 -5.25
N ASN A 354 -20.75 14.69 -5.65
CA ASN A 354 -20.52 13.46 -4.90
C ASN A 354 -19.93 13.72 -3.49
N ILE A 355 -19.09 14.75 -3.32
CA ILE A 355 -18.62 15.19 -2.00
C ILE A 355 -19.78 15.75 -1.18
N ASP A 356 -20.64 16.58 -1.76
CA ASP A 356 -21.77 17.15 -1.03
C ASP A 356 -22.72 16.05 -0.56
N LEU A 357 -22.92 15.01 -1.38
CA LEU A 357 -23.63 13.80 -0.97
C LEU A 357 -22.92 13.08 0.17
N LEU A 358 -21.59 12.91 0.11
CA LEU A 358 -20.82 12.32 1.21
C LEU A 358 -20.92 13.17 2.49
N LYS A 359 -20.90 14.49 2.40
CA LYS A 359 -21.09 15.40 3.54
C LYS A 359 -22.47 15.19 4.19
N GLU A 360 -23.52 15.09 3.40
CA GLU A 360 -24.87 14.80 3.90
C GLU A 360 -24.98 13.38 4.48
N ASP A 361 -24.35 12.38 3.86
CA ASP A 361 -24.29 11.02 4.39
C ASP A 361 -23.51 10.98 5.72
N LEU A 362 -22.39 11.68 5.82
CA LEU A 362 -21.64 11.85 7.07
C LEU A 362 -22.53 12.46 8.16
N LYS A 363 -23.30 13.49 7.80
CA LYS A 363 -24.24 14.15 8.70
C LYS A 363 -25.37 13.24 9.17
N HIS A 364 -25.93 12.43 8.28
CA HIS A 364 -27.07 11.57 8.56
C HIS A 364 -26.72 10.24 9.22
N VAL A 365 -25.57 9.66 8.88
CA VAL A 365 -25.13 8.33 9.31
C VAL A 365 -24.25 8.42 10.56
N TYR A 366 -23.44 9.47 10.69
CA TYR A 366 -22.42 9.60 11.74
C TYR A 366 -22.66 10.78 12.69
N LEU A 367 -23.33 11.85 12.26
CA LEU A 367 -23.63 13.03 13.10
C LEU A 367 -25.09 13.14 13.56
N LYS A 368 -25.84 12.02 13.57
CA LYS A 368 -27.22 12.03 14.08
C LYS A 368 -27.21 12.46 15.55
N VAL A 369 -27.73 13.67 15.82
CA VAL A 369 -27.93 14.19 17.18
C VAL A 369 -28.72 13.16 17.99
N PRO A 370 -28.26 12.77 19.20
CA PRO A 370 -29.05 11.90 20.07
C PRO A 370 -30.42 12.55 20.31
N ASP A 371 -31.49 11.76 20.29
CA ASP A 371 -32.82 12.27 20.65
C ASP A 371 -32.73 12.96 22.02
N SER A 372 -33.36 14.15 22.14
CA SER A 372 -33.25 15.08 23.29
C SER A 372 -33.53 14.48 24.69
N SER A 373 -33.99 13.24 24.79
CA SER A 373 -34.15 12.51 26.05
C SER A 373 -32.90 11.73 26.50
N GLN A 374 -31.83 11.70 25.68
CA GLN A 374 -30.53 11.13 26.01
C GLN A 374 -29.48 12.22 26.27
N CYS A 375 -29.79 13.18 27.15
CA CYS A 375 -28.87 14.24 27.60
C CYS A 375 -27.63 13.73 28.38
N CYS A 376 -27.31 12.45 28.30
CA CYS A 376 -25.98 11.95 28.60
C CYS A 376 -25.33 11.66 27.26
N PHE A 377 -24.32 12.45 26.89
CA PHE A 377 -23.42 12.12 25.79
C PHE A 377 -23.16 10.61 25.80
N PRO A 378 -23.44 9.87 24.70
CA PRO A 378 -22.70 8.65 24.49
C PRO A 378 -21.24 9.10 24.49
N MET A 379 -20.43 8.48 25.32
CA MET A 379 -19.00 8.79 25.43
C MET A 379 -18.24 8.64 24.08
N SER A 380 -18.93 8.20 23.02
CA SER A 380 -18.41 7.97 21.67
C SER A 380 -18.60 9.12 20.66
N ASP A 381 -19.62 9.98 20.77
CA ASP A 381 -20.03 10.82 19.63
C ASP A 381 -19.80 12.34 19.85
N GLY A 382 -19.79 12.80 21.10
CA GLY A 382 -19.49 14.20 21.45
C GLY A 382 -18.04 14.63 21.22
N PRO A 383 -17.03 13.80 21.56
CA PRO A 383 -15.63 14.09 21.27
C PRO A 383 -15.35 14.18 19.77
N LEU A 384 -16.01 13.36 18.95
CA LEU A 384 -15.81 13.37 17.49
C LEU A 384 -16.27 14.70 16.87
N PHE A 385 -17.43 15.22 17.29
CA PHE A 385 -17.93 16.50 16.82
C PHE A 385 -17.01 17.67 17.24
N MET A 386 -16.52 17.68 18.48
CA MET A 386 -15.59 18.72 18.97
C MET A 386 -14.20 18.60 18.36
N HIS A 387 -13.75 17.38 18.03
CA HIS A 387 -12.52 17.10 17.29
C HIS A 387 -12.64 17.64 15.86
N LEU A 388 -13.67 17.24 15.12
CA LEU A 388 -13.95 17.74 13.76
C LEU A 388 -14.06 19.28 13.73
N LEU A 389 -14.72 19.90 14.71
CA LEU A 389 -14.79 21.36 14.84
C LEU A 389 -13.41 22.01 15.08
N HIS A 390 -12.58 21.40 15.92
CA HIS A 390 -11.22 21.86 16.22
C HIS A 390 -10.27 21.68 15.01
N ILE A 391 -10.51 20.66 14.19
CA ILE A 391 -9.78 20.37 12.95
C ILE A 391 -10.13 21.35 11.85
N HIS A 392 -11.43 21.57 11.60
CA HIS A 392 -11.85 22.60 10.65
C HIS A 392 -11.29 23.98 11.02
N LEU A 393 -11.05 24.25 12.31
CA LEU A 393 -10.42 25.47 12.80
C LEU A 393 -8.88 25.49 12.63
N ASN A 394 -8.18 24.38 12.83
CA ASN A 394 -6.72 24.28 12.64
C ASN A 394 -6.34 24.20 11.15
N ASP A 395 -7.12 23.47 10.35
CA ASP A 395 -6.95 23.40 8.89
C ASP A 395 -7.21 24.75 8.25
N LEU A 396 -8.16 25.57 8.77
CA LEU A 396 -8.34 26.95 8.33
C LEU A 396 -7.14 27.85 8.68
N LEU A 397 -6.45 27.57 9.79
CA LEU A 397 -5.28 28.31 10.27
C LEU A 397 -4.01 27.96 9.48
N ASP A 398 -3.87 26.69 9.04
CA ASP A 398 -2.69 26.19 8.32
C ASP A 398 -2.89 26.06 6.79
N SER A 399 -4.13 26.22 6.31
CA SER A 399 -4.49 26.15 4.89
C SER A 399 -3.84 27.28 4.08
N ASN A 400 -3.07 26.88 3.07
CA ASN A 400 -2.55 27.77 2.02
C ASN A 400 -3.59 28.02 0.89
N ALA A 401 -4.89 27.76 1.16
CA ALA A 401 -5.96 27.82 0.15
C ALA A 401 -5.98 29.17 -0.59
N TYR A 402 -5.73 29.09 -1.90
CA TYR A 402 -5.68 30.25 -2.79
C TYR A 402 -7.04 30.94 -2.98
N SER A 403 -8.13 30.38 -2.44
CA SER A 403 -9.50 30.88 -2.66
C SER A 403 -10.19 31.28 -1.36
N ILE A 404 -10.29 32.59 -1.18
CA ILE A 404 -11.06 33.29 -0.12
C ILE A 404 -12.52 32.80 -0.04
N ALA A 405 -13.07 32.26 -1.14
CA ALA A 405 -14.45 31.76 -1.17
C ALA A 405 -14.64 30.50 -0.30
N LEU A 406 -13.67 29.59 -0.30
CA LEU A 406 -13.72 28.34 0.48
C LEU A 406 -13.48 28.61 1.96
N ILE A 407 -12.51 29.49 2.27
CA ILE A 407 -12.28 30.01 3.62
C ILE A 407 -13.57 30.62 4.19
N LYS A 408 -14.34 31.36 3.37
CA LYS A 408 -15.64 31.94 3.79
C LYS A 408 -16.74 30.90 4.02
N GLU A 409 -16.75 29.83 3.24
CA GLU A 409 -17.72 28.75 3.36
C GLU A 409 -17.45 27.92 4.63
N GLU A 410 -16.19 27.54 4.87
CA GLU A 410 -15.78 26.85 6.10
C GLU A 410 -15.99 27.72 7.35
N ILE A 411 -15.66 29.02 7.30
CA ILE A 411 -16.03 29.96 8.38
C ILE A 411 -17.55 30.01 8.59
N GLY A 412 -18.33 29.87 7.51
CA GLY A 412 -19.79 29.80 7.56
C GLY A 412 -20.29 28.55 8.30
N LEU A 413 -19.69 27.39 8.03
CA LEU A 413 -20.00 26.11 8.68
C LEU A 413 -19.63 26.13 10.16
N VAL A 414 -18.39 26.52 10.49
CA VAL A 414 -17.91 26.71 11.86
C VAL A 414 -18.83 27.65 12.64
N LYS A 415 -19.30 28.73 12.00
CA LYS A 415 -20.25 29.65 12.61
C LYS A 415 -21.60 28.98 12.91
N GLN A 416 -22.14 28.18 11.98
CA GLN A 416 -23.40 27.45 12.20
C GLN A 416 -23.28 26.42 13.32
N ASP A 417 -22.14 25.74 13.41
CA ASP A 417 -21.87 24.77 14.47
C ASP A 417 -21.73 25.44 15.83
N LEU A 418 -21.02 26.58 15.92
CA LEU A 418 -20.95 27.40 17.13
C LEU A 418 -22.31 27.98 17.54
N GLU A 419 -23.15 28.38 16.57
CA GLU A 419 -24.52 28.81 16.85
C GLU A 419 -25.39 27.66 17.38
N SER A 420 -25.18 26.45 16.88
CA SER A 420 -25.85 25.24 17.35
C SER A 420 -25.43 24.89 18.79
N ILE A 421 -24.13 24.90 19.08
CA ILE A 421 -23.57 24.74 20.44
C ILE A 421 -24.15 25.79 21.39
N ARG A 422 -24.19 27.06 20.98
CA ARG A 422 -24.77 28.14 21.79
C ARG A 422 -26.24 27.90 22.08
N SER A 423 -27.02 27.48 21.09
CA SER A 423 -28.45 27.21 21.25
C SER A 423 -28.72 26.04 22.22
N PHE A 424 -27.82 25.06 22.24
CA PHE A 424 -27.86 23.92 23.13
C PHE A 424 -27.58 24.32 24.58
N PHE A 425 -26.53 25.11 24.83
CA PHE A 425 -26.25 25.63 26.18
C PHE A 425 -27.39 26.49 26.73
N VAL A 426 -28.03 27.30 25.87
CA VAL A 426 -29.24 28.07 26.25
C VAL A 426 -30.40 27.15 26.63
N LYS A 427 -30.58 26.02 25.96
CA LYS A 427 -31.61 25.03 26.32
C LYS A 427 -31.32 24.34 27.65
N ILE A 428 -30.06 23.93 27.89
CA ILE A 428 -29.64 23.34 29.17
C ILE A 428 -29.89 24.33 30.32
N GLU A 429 -29.49 25.59 30.13
CA GLU A 429 -29.73 26.63 31.12
C GLU A 429 -31.23 26.82 31.40
N GLN A 430 -32.07 26.82 30.36
CA GLN A 430 -33.52 26.94 30.50
C GLN A 430 -34.21 25.72 31.13
N GLU A 431 -33.66 24.50 30.97
CA GLU A 431 -34.16 23.31 31.66
C GLU A 431 -33.75 23.30 33.14
N TRP A 432 -32.54 23.75 33.46
CA TRP A 432 -32.04 23.79 34.84
C TRP A 432 -32.73 24.88 35.69
N TYR A 433 -33.24 25.95 35.09
CA TYR A 433 -34.07 26.96 35.77
C TYR A 433 -35.55 26.58 35.94
N LYS A 434 -36.01 25.43 35.42
CA LYS A 434 -37.38 24.93 35.68
C LYS A 434 -37.49 24.09 36.95
N ASP A 435 -36.35 23.65 37.50
CA ASP A 435 -36.27 22.81 38.70
C ASP A 435 -35.73 23.56 39.95
N VAL A 436 -35.73 24.91 39.92
CA VAL A 436 -35.52 25.82 41.07
C VAL A 436 -36.72 26.73 41.20
#